data_AF-A0A800A8Q7-F1
#
_entry.id   AF-A0A800A8Q7-F1
#
_cell.length_a   1.000
_cell.length_b   1.000
_cell.length_c   1.000
_cell.angle_alpha   90.00
_cell.angle_beta   90.00
_cell.angle_gamma   90.00
#
_symmetry.space_group_name_H-M   'P 1'
#
loop_
_entity.id
_entity.type
_entity.pdbx_description
1 polymer ?
#
loop_
_entity_poly.entity_id
_entity_poly.type
_entity_poly.pdbx_seq_one_letter_code
_entity_poly.pdbx_strand_id
1 'polypeptide(L)'
;MQGTFPRDQQWRLVTQILFFALAFGVGIGTASAAAKDRAEDAGLPYERGSLADTLKRMWSLVFFIALLLLFATTDDEGSLAGPFLVVAGTVVVSYAGYQVYRLPRRWRNLGWLITLTLLILGFQVVSGFDAGGWVPLGIIFGFAAYSAVPAERFESLWVRTGLRLAAGVVVAVAIRIVYAAVNIPGIGWDKWSGLHLTLMVSALAIVLAFPLGLLLALARRSTLPALRVMSTAYIELIRGVPLISLLFMGQFILGLMLPAGTALSDITRAIAAMTLFTAAYVAEIVRGGLQSLPIGQTEAGQALGMGQATIM
;
A
#
# COMPACT_ATOMS: atom_id res chain seq x y z
N MET A 1 21.02 -9.61 -12.88
CA MET A 1 20.77 -8.85 -14.12
C MET A 1 20.71 -7.38 -13.76
N GLN A 2 21.73 -6.61 -14.15
CA GLN A 2 21.69 -5.14 -14.07
C GLN A 2 20.57 -4.66 -15.01
N GLY A 3 19.64 -3.86 -14.48
CA GLY A 3 18.59 -3.28 -15.32
C GLY A 3 19.20 -2.22 -16.22
N THR A 4 18.95 -2.31 -17.52
CA THR A 4 19.42 -1.34 -18.51
C THR A 4 18.45 -0.17 -18.58
N PHE A 5 18.34 0.58 -17.47
CA PHE A 5 17.67 1.88 -17.52
C PHE A 5 18.48 2.81 -18.43
N PRO A 6 17.86 3.44 -19.45
CA PRO A 6 18.53 4.46 -20.24
C PRO A 6 19.07 5.57 -19.31
N ARG A 7 20.30 6.04 -19.55
CA ARG A 7 20.97 7.04 -18.67
C ARG A 7 20.14 8.31 -18.50
N ASP A 8 19.42 8.71 -19.54
CA ASP A 8 18.49 9.85 -19.57
C ASP A 8 17.22 9.64 -18.72
N GLN A 9 16.92 8.41 -18.30
CA GLN A 9 15.72 8.08 -17.52
C GLN A 9 15.99 7.61 -16.10
N GLN A 10 17.25 7.61 -15.66
CA GLN A 10 17.63 7.26 -14.28
C GLN A 10 16.98 8.18 -13.23
N TRP A 11 16.61 9.41 -13.60
CA TRP A 11 15.88 10.34 -12.72
C TRP A 11 14.54 9.78 -12.25
N ARG A 12 13.89 8.89 -13.03
CA ARG A 12 12.62 8.25 -12.64
C ARG A 12 12.79 7.36 -11.41
N LEU A 13 13.90 6.62 -11.34
CA LEU A 13 14.21 5.78 -10.18
C LEU A 13 14.47 6.60 -8.92
N VAL A 14 15.30 7.65 -9.05
CA VAL A 14 15.58 8.56 -7.93
C VAL A 14 14.29 9.22 -7.46
N THR A 15 13.46 9.68 -8.39
CA THR A 15 12.17 10.31 -8.09
C THR A 15 11.20 9.35 -7.40
N GLN A 16 11.12 8.08 -7.84
CA GLN A 16 10.35 7.03 -7.17
C GLN A 16 10.82 6.81 -5.73
N ILE A 17 12.13 6.69 -5.52
CA ILE A 17 12.71 6.51 -4.19
C ILE A 17 12.33 7.68 -3.28
N LEU A 18 12.43 8.92 -3.77
CA LEU A 18 12.05 10.11 -3.02
C LEU A 18 10.54 10.16 -2.70
N PHE A 19 9.68 9.76 -3.65
CA PHE A 19 8.24 9.63 -3.41
C PHE A 19 7.94 8.61 -2.31
N PHE A 20 8.57 7.44 -2.35
CA PHE A 20 8.42 6.43 -1.30
C PHE A 20 8.97 6.91 0.04
N ALA A 21 10.13 7.57 0.05
CA ALA A 21 10.72 8.16 1.25
C ALA A 21 9.76 9.15 1.91
N LEU A 22 9.16 10.03 1.11
CA LEU A 22 8.18 11.01 1.58
C LEU A 22 6.92 10.32 2.09
N ALA A 23 6.41 9.32 1.37
CA ALA A 23 5.23 8.56 1.75
C ALA A 23 5.41 7.87 3.11
N PHE A 24 6.56 7.22 3.32
CA PHE A 24 6.94 6.61 4.60
C PHE A 24 7.05 7.66 5.70
N GLY A 25 7.71 8.79 5.41
CA GLY A 25 7.83 9.90 6.35
C GLY A 25 6.47 10.41 6.82
N VAL A 26 5.60 10.74 5.88
CA VAL A 26 4.23 11.20 6.15
C VAL A 26 3.44 10.15 6.92
N GLY A 27 3.52 8.87 6.53
CA GLY A 27 2.76 7.78 7.16
C GLY A 27 3.19 7.50 8.60
N ILE A 28 4.51 7.56 8.87
CA ILE A 28 5.03 7.45 10.25
C ILE A 28 4.64 8.69 11.06
N GLY A 29 4.71 9.88 10.45
CA GLY A 29 4.32 11.13 11.08
C GLY A 29 2.85 11.14 11.50
N THR A 30 1.94 10.71 10.62
CA THR A 30 0.51 10.57 10.93
C THR A 30 0.24 9.52 11.99
N ALA A 31 0.83 8.34 11.88
CA ALA A 31 0.67 7.28 12.88
C ALA A 31 1.13 7.73 14.26
N SER A 32 2.30 8.40 14.33
CA SER A 32 2.85 8.92 15.57
C SER A 32 1.96 10.00 16.18
N ALA A 33 1.37 10.86 15.36
CA ALA A 33 0.47 11.91 15.84
C ALA A 33 -0.84 11.34 16.36
N ALA A 34 -1.40 10.34 15.68
CA ALA A 34 -2.58 9.64 16.13
C ALA A 34 -2.33 8.89 17.46
N ALA A 35 -1.15 8.30 17.64
CA ALA A 35 -0.77 7.69 18.90
C ALA A 35 -0.68 8.72 20.04
N LYS A 36 -0.10 9.90 19.77
CA LYS A 36 -0.07 11.02 20.71
C LYS A 36 -1.48 11.45 21.11
N ASP A 37 -2.35 11.70 20.13
CA ASP A 37 -3.73 12.14 20.39
C ASP A 37 -4.50 11.14 21.26
N ARG A 38 -4.34 9.84 21.02
CA ARG A 38 -4.97 8.80 21.85
C ARG A 38 -4.45 8.79 23.28
N ALA A 39 -3.16 9.04 23.48
CA ALA A 39 -2.59 9.12 24.83
C ALA A 39 -3.11 10.36 25.58
N GLU A 40 -3.17 11.52 24.90
CA GLU A 40 -3.76 12.75 25.47
C GLU A 40 -5.24 12.56 25.80
N ASP A 41 -6.03 11.98 24.89
CA ASP A 41 -7.45 11.70 25.09
C ASP A 41 -7.69 10.70 26.25
N ALA A 42 -6.74 9.78 26.49
CA ALA A 42 -6.78 8.81 27.59
C ALA A 42 -6.18 9.34 28.91
N GLY A 43 -5.68 10.57 28.95
CA GLY A 43 -4.99 11.13 30.11
C GLY A 43 -3.68 10.42 30.46
N LEU A 44 -3.10 9.66 29.52
CA LEU A 44 -1.87 8.91 29.72
C LEU A 44 -0.65 9.76 29.37
N PRO A 45 0.45 9.66 30.13
CA PRO A 45 1.69 10.35 29.79
C PRO A 45 2.21 9.83 28.44
N TYR A 46 2.40 10.75 27.49
CA TYR A 46 3.01 10.44 26.20
C TYR A 46 4.49 10.88 26.23
N GLU A 47 5.38 9.90 26.40
CA GLU A 47 6.81 10.14 26.24
C GLU A 47 7.22 9.93 24.78
N ARG A 48 7.87 10.94 24.23
CA ARG A 48 8.39 10.88 22.86
C ARG A 48 9.64 10.01 22.87
N GLY A 49 9.64 8.91 22.10
CA GLY A 49 10.85 8.11 21.91
C GLY A 49 11.99 8.98 21.36
N SER A 50 13.20 8.74 21.85
CA SER A 50 14.39 9.43 21.35
C SER A 50 14.60 9.15 19.86
N LEU A 51 15.31 10.03 19.16
CA LEU A 51 15.76 9.80 17.78
C LEU A 51 16.59 8.49 17.71
N ALA A 52 17.32 8.18 18.78
CA ALA A 52 18.05 6.93 18.95
C ALA A 52 17.13 5.70 19.02
N ASP A 53 15.98 5.80 19.70
CA ASP A 53 15.02 4.68 19.80
C ASP A 53 14.30 4.44 18.48
N THR A 54 14.00 5.53 17.76
CA THR A 54 13.43 5.44 16.41
C THR A 54 14.42 4.78 15.44
N LEU A 55 15.69 5.19 15.47
CA LEU A 55 16.75 4.56 14.67
C LEU A 55 16.97 3.08 15.02
N LYS A 56 16.95 2.72 16.31
CA LYS A 56 17.03 1.31 16.74
C LYS A 56 15.86 0.47 16.21
N ARG A 57 14.64 1.01 16.22
CA ARG A 57 13.46 0.34 15.65
C ARG A 57 13.55 0.18 14.14
N MET A 58 14.25 1.08 13.46
CA MET A 58 14.43 1.09 12.01
C MET A 58 15.74 0.44 11.55
N TRP A 59 16.50 -0.22 12.44
CA TRP A 59 17.83 -0.73 12.09
C TRP A 59 17.81 -1.70 10.91
N SER A 60 16.77 -2.53 10.79
CA SER A 60 16.59 -3.46 9.67
C SER A 60 16.37 -2.74 8.34
N LEU A 61 15.64 -1.62 8.37
CA LEU A 61 15.43 -0.75 7.20
C LEU A 61 16.73 -0.03 6.83
N VAL A 62 17.46 0.49 7.81
CA VAL A 62 18.75 1.17 7.59
C VAL A 62 19.78 0.19 7.04
N PHE A 63 19.87 -1.01 7.61
CA PHE A 63 20.70 -2.10 7.12
C PHE A 63 20.31 -2.50 5.70
N PHE A 64 19.02 -2.61 5.42
CA PHE A 64 18.52 -2.92 4.09
C PHE A 64 18.88 -1.82 3.08
N ILE A 65 18.70 -0.55 3.42
CA ILE A 65 19.12 0.59 2.58
C ILE A 65 20.63 0.56 2.36
N ALA A 66 21.42 0.30 3.41
CA ALA A 66 22.88 0.16 3.30
C ALA A 66 23.28 -1.00 2.37
N LEU A 67 22.56 -2.13 2.45
CA LEU A 67 22.73 -3.27 1.54
C LEU A 67 22.36 -2.86 0.11
N LEU A 68 21.25 -2.16 -0.11
CA LEU A 68 20.86 -1.65 -1.42
C LEU A 68 21.96 -0.75 -2.00
N LEU A 69 22.60 0.08 -1.18
CA LEU A 69 23.70 0.94 -1.60
C LEU A 69 24.96 0.19 -1.97
N LEU A 70 25.25 -0.89 -1.26
CA LEU A 70 26.38 -1.77 -1.56
C LEU A 70 26.24 -2.42 -2.94
N PHE A 71 25.00 -2.72 -3.37
CA PHE A 71 24.69 -3.34 -4.67
C PHE A 71 24.33 -2.33 -5.76
N ALA A 72 24.11 -1.05 -5.42
CA ALA A 72 23.75 0.00 -6.37
C ALA A 72 24.96 0.68 -7.02
N THR A 73 26.17 0.09 -6.93
CA THR A 73 27.36 0.55 -7.67
C THR A 73 27.08 0.43 -9.17
N THR A 74 26.64 1.54 -9.76
CA THR A 74 26.55 1.74 -11.20
C THR A 74 27.94 1.97 -11.75
N ASP A 75 28.19 1.40 -12.93
CA ASP A 75 29.46 1.29 -13.65
C ASP A 75 30.12 2.63 -14.10
N ASP A 76 29.86 3.75 -13.42
CA ASP A 76 30.63 4.98 -13.64
C ASP A 76 31.87 4.97 -12.73
N GLU A 77 33.03 4.94 -13.38
CA GLU A 77 34.35 5.04 -12.78
C GLU A 77 34.41 6.18 -11.73
N GLY A 78 34.51 5.82 -10.45
CA GLY A 78 35.13 6.66 -9.43
C GLY A 78 34.27 7.60 -8.58
N SER A 79 32.96 7.77 -8.81
CA SER A 79 32.13 8.64 -7.95
C SER A 79 31.22 7.85 -7.01
N LEU A 80 31.70 7.62 -5.78
CA LEU A 80 30.84 7.15 -4.68
C LEU A 80 29.74 8.17 -4.33
N ALA A 81 29.77 9.41 -4.82
CA ALA A 81 28.86 10.46 -4.37
C ALA A 81 27.38 10.23 -4.77
N GLY A 82 27.11 9.62 -5.92
CA GLY A 82 25.75 9.46 -6.46
C GLY A 82 24.79 8.71 -5.51
N PRO A 83 25.10 7.46 -5.13
CA PRO A 83 24.26 6.69 -4.21
C PRO A 83 24.09 7.36 -2.84
N PHE A 84 25.13 8.00 -2.31
CA PHE A 84 25.09 8.67 -1.01
C PHE A 84 24.21 9.93 -1.04
N LEU A 85 24.21 10.69 -2.14
CA LEU A 85 23.32 11.85 -2.32
C LEU A 85 21.85 11.42 -2.39
N VAL A 86 21.54 10.30 -3.07
CA VAL A 86 20.17 9.76 -3.11
C VAL A 86 19.71 9.36 -1.71
N VAL A 87 20.60 8.79 -0.90
CA VAL A 87 20.28 8.39 0.49
C VAL A 87 20.08 9.60 1.38
N ALA A 88 21.01 10.56 1.33
CA ALA A 88 20.89 11.80 2.07
C ALA A 88 19.56 12.50 1.72
N GLY A 89 19.23 12.57 0.43
CA GLY A 89 17.94 13.06 -0.05
C GLY A 89 16.76 12.25 0.49
N THR A 90 16.83 10.92 0.45
CA THR A 90 15.79 10.02 0.99
C THR A 90 15.55 10.28 2.47
N VAL A 91 16.60 10.39 3.28
CA VAL A 91 16.50 10.67 4.71
C VAL A 91 15.90 12.05 4.97
N VAL A 92 16.36 13.08 4.27
CA VAL A 92 15.83 14.45 4.40
C VAL A 92 14.36 14.52 4.01
N VAL A 93 13.98 13.93 2.88
CA VAL A 93 12.60 13.90 2.38
C VAL A 93 11.69 13.09 3.30
N SER A 94 12.17 11.96 3.82
CA SER A 94 11.42 11.17 4.80
C SER A 94 11.23 11.94 6.11
N TYR A 95 12.26 12.65 6.58
CA TYR A 95 12.15 13.52 7.76
C TYR A 95 11.21 14.71 7.54
N ALA A 96 11.20 15.30 6.33
CA ALA A 96 10.26 16.36 5.96
C ALA A 96 8.81 15.84 6.00
N GLY A 97 8.56 14.64 5.46
CA GLY A 97 7.26 13.97 5.56
C GLY A 97 6.83 13.72 7.00
N TYR A 98 7.75 13.29 7.86
CA TYR A 98 7.50 13.08 9.28
C TYR A 98 6.99 14.33 10.02
N GLN A 99 7.30 15.53 9.52
CA GLN A 99 6.82 16.78 10.12
C GLN A 99 5.30 16.94 10.09
N VAL A 100 4.56 16.14 9.32
CA VAL A 100 3.09 16.03 9.41
C VAL A 100 2.63 15.77 10.84
N TYR A 101 3.47 15.15 11.67
CA TYR A 101 3.25 15.02 13.11
C TYR A 101 2.91 16.34 13.83
N ARG A 102 3.48 17.46 13.39
CA ARG A 102 3.31 18.78 14.00
C ARG A 102 2.04 19.49 13.55
N LEU A 103 1.34 18.98 12.54
CA LEU A 103 0.14 19.63 12.02
C LEU A 103 -1.01 19.64 13.05
N PRO A 104 -1.96 20.59 12.96
CA PRO A 104 -3.15 20.59 13.80
C PRO A 104 -4.03 19.35 13.58
N ARG A 105 -4.72 18.86 14.62
CA ARG A 105 -5.55 17.63 14.61
C ARG A 105 -6.48 17.54 13.40
N ARG A 106 -7.13 18.64 13.01
CA ARG A 106 -8.02 18.73 11.83
C ARG A 106 -7.37 18.35 10.50
N TRP A 107 -6.08 18.61 10.32
CA TRP A 107 -5.35 18.39 9.07
C TRP A 107 -4.62 17.04 9.04
N ARG A 108 -4.52 16.32 10.17
CA ARG A 108 -3.70 15.10 10.28
C ARG A 108 -4.24 13.94 9.46
N ASN A 109 -5.57 13.85 9.32
CA ASN A 109 -6.21 12.78 8.53
C ASN A 109 -5.83 12.86 7.04
N LEU A 110 -5.48 14.05 6.53
CA LEU A 110 -4.98 14.20 5.16
C LEU A 110 -3.63 13.54 4.94
N GLY A 111 -2.82 13.35 5.99
CA GLY A 111 -1.53 12.70 5.81
C GLY A 111 -1.67 11.25 5.33
N TRP A 112 -2.73 10.52 5.70
CA TRP A 112 -2.98 9.18 5.15
C TRP A 112 -3.30 9.21 3.65
N LEU A 113 -4.11 10.19 3.21
CA LEU A 113 -4.40 10.41 1.80
C LEU A 113 -3.13 10.80 1.02
N ILE A 114 -2.29 11.65 1.61
CA ILE A 114 -1.00 12.05 1.05
C ILE A 114 -0.08 10.83 0.92
N THR A 115 0.05 10.00 1.97
CA THR A 115 0.85 8.77 1.91
C THR A 115 0.39 7.85 0.77
N LEU A 116 -0.91 7.55 0.67
CA LEU A 116 -1.43 6.69 -0.39
C LEU A 116 -1.20 7.29 -1.79
N THR A 117 -1.38 8.61 -1.92
CA THR A 117 -1.13 9.32 -3.17
C THR A 117 0.34 9.22 -3.59
N LEU A 118 1.26 9.48 -2.66
CA LEU A 118 2.70 9.44 -2.93
C LEU A 118 3.19 8.03 -3.28
N LEU A 119 2.62 6.98 -2.68
CA LEU A 119 2.91 5.60 -3.06
C LEU A 119 2.49 5.31 -4.50
N ILE A 120 1.30 5.76 -4.90
CA ILE A 120 0.82 5.57 -6.28
C ILE A 120 1.66 6.39 -7.26
N LEU A 121 1.96 7.66 -6.94
CA LEU A 121 2.81 8.50 -7.79
C LEU A 121 4.21 7.94 -7.93
N GLY A 122 4.82 7.44 -6.85
CA GLY A 122 6.14 6.79 -6.90
C GLY A 122 6.16 5.61 -7.86
N PHE A 123 5.11 4.79 -7.86
CA PHE A 123 4.96 3.69 -8.81
C PHE A 123 4.75 4.18 -10.26
N GLN A 124 3.96 5.23 -10.46
CA GLN A 124 3.61 5.78 -11.79
C GLN A 124 4.77 6.49 -12.49
N VAL A 125 5.70 7.09 -11.73
CA VAL A 125 6.89 7.73 -12.28
C VAL A 125 7.72 6.78 -13.15
N VAL A 126 7.74 5.48 -12.83
CA VAL A 126 8.50 4.48 -13.60
C VAL A 126 7.60 3.66 -14.52
N SER A 127 6.40 3.27 -14.06
CA SER A 127 5.46 2.46 -14.85
C SER A 127 4.71 3.22 -15.95
N GLY A 128 4.77 4.55 -15.96
CA GLY A 128 4.06 5.39 -16.93
C GLY A 128 2.66 5.77 -16.48
N PHE A 129 2.18 6.88 -17.04
CA PHE A 129 0.85 7.42 -16.72
C PHE A 129 -0.25 6.84 -17.65
N ASP A 130 0.14 6.08 -18.66
CA ASP A 130 -0.75 5.39 -19.61
C ASP A 130 -1.25 4.03 -19.08
N ALA A 131 -0.56 3.42 -18.11
CA ALA A 131 -0.86 2.08 -17.56
C ALA A 131 -2.06 2.02 -16.59
N GLY A 132 -3.02 2.93 -16.68
CA GLY A 132 -4.25 2.87 -15.86
C GLY A 132 -4.12 3.32 -14.41
N GLY A 133 -2.99 3.92 -14.00
CA GLY A 133 -2.80 4.41 -12.62
C GLY A 133 -3.70 5.58 -12.21
N TRP A 134 -4.42 6.18 -13.14
CA TRP A 134 -5.48 7.14 -12.84
C TRP A 134 -6.65 6.51 -12.06
N VAL A 135 -6.87 5.19 -12.19
CA VAL A 135 -7.98 4.48 -11.51
C VAL A 135 -7.83 4.52 -9.98
N PRO A 136 -6.72 4.05 -9.37
CA PRO A 136 -6.58 4.09 -7.92
C PRO A 136 -6.56 5.52 -7.36
N LEU A 137 -5.97 6.50 -8.07
CA LEU A 137 -6.04 7.91 -7.65
C LEU A 137 -7.46 8.46 -7.76
N GLY A 138 -8.17 8.15 -8.84
CA GLY A 138 -9.57 8.52 -9.03
C GLY A 138 -10.47 7.97 -7.93
N ILE A 139 -10.22 6.74 -7.46
CA ILE A 139 -10.92 6.15 -6.32
C ILE A 139 -10.60 6.90 -5.02
N ILE A 140 -9.32 7.11 -4.72
CA ILE A 140 -8.89 7.76 -3.47
C ILE A 140 -9.41 9.20 -3.38
N PHE A 141 -9.15 10.00 -4.42
CA PHE A 141 -9.56 11.40 -4.44
C PHE A 141 -11.06 11.56 -4.71
N GLY A 142 -11.67 10.66 -5.46
CA GLY A 142 -13.12 10.61 -5.61
C GLY A 142 -13.83 10.32 -4.27
N PHE A 143 -13.29 9.39 -3.47
CA PHE A 143 -13.80 9.14 -2.11
C PHE A 143 -13.53 10.31 -1.15
N ALA A 144 -12.35 10.93 -1.23
CA ALA A 144 -12.04 12.14 -0.47
C ALA A 144 -13.00 13.30 -0.84
N ALA A 145 -13.29 13.49 -2.12
CA ALA A 145 -14.25 14.49 -2.58
C ALA A 145 -15.68 14.15 -2.13
N TYR A 146 -16.09 12.89 -2.24
CA TYR A 146 -17.37 12.38 -1.74
C TYR A 146 -17.56 12.70 -0.26
N SER A 147 -16.53 12.48 0.56
CA SER A 147 -16.58 12.73 2.01
C SER A 147 -16.47 14.20 2.40
N ALA A 148 -15.86 15.04 1.57
CA ALA A 148 -15.68 16.48 1.85
C ALA A 148 -16.92 17.34 1.57
N VAL A 149 -17.90 16.83 0.83
CA VAL A 149 -19.12 17.58 0.49
C VAL A 149 -19.99 17.79 1.73
N PRO A 150 -20.23 19.04 2.17
CA PRO A 150 -21.08 19.36 3.31
C PRO A 150 -22.56 19.31 2.90
N ALA A 151 -23.01 18.10 2.52
CA ALA A 151 -24.38 17.86 2.08
C ALA A 151 -25.41 17.95 3.22
N GLU A 152 -24.97 18.19 4.45
CA GLU A 152 -25.83 18.17 5.63
C GLU A 152 -26.94 19.23 5.59
N ARG A 153 -26.76 20.29 4.80
CA ARG A 153 -27.74 21.36 4.59
C ARG A 153 -28.98 20.94 3.80
N PHE A 154 -28.99 19.75 3.19
CA PHE A 154 -30.12 19.24 2.43
C PHE A 154 -30.88 18.19 3.24
N GLU A 155 -32.22 18.30 3.31
CA GLU A 155 -33.05 17.34 4.04
C GLU A 155 -33.21 15.99 3.31
N SER A 156 -33.23 16.01 1.97
CA SER A 156 -33.39 14.81 1.16
C SER A 156 -32.11 13.97 1.11
N LEU A 157 -32.20 12.72 1.60
CA LEU A 157 -31.12 11.73 1.52
C LEU A 157 -30.66 11.48 0.07
N TRP A 158 -31.58 11.49 -0.89
CA TRP A 158 -31.27 11.30 -2.31
C TRP A 158 -30.44 12.45 -2.88
N VAL A 159 -30.77 13.69 -2.52
CA VAL A 159 -30.00 14.88 -2.92
C VAL A 159 -28.62 14.86 -2.30
N ARG A 160 -28.51 14.50 -1.01
CA ARG A 160 -27.24 14.37 -0.31
C ARG A 160 -26.31 13.36 -0.97
N THR A 161 -26.81 12.15 -1.18
CA THR A 161 -26.03 11.05 -1.76
C THR A 161 -25.70 11.36 -3.22
N GLY A 162 -26.64 11.91 -3.99
CA GLY A 162 -26.43 12.33 -5.37
C GLY A 162 -25.32 13.38 -5.52
N LEU A 163 -25.34 14.42 -4.68
CA LEU A 163 -24.31 15.47 -4.70
C LEU A 163 -22.92 14.93 -4.35
N ARG A 164 -22.83 14.05 -3.35
CA ARG A 164 -21.57 13.43 -2.94
C ARG A 164 -21.01 12.52 -4.04
N LEU A 165 -21.85 11.70 -4.66
CA LEU A 165 -21.45 10.85 -5.78
C LEU A 165 -21.00 11.69 -6.99
N ALA A 166 -21.75 12.74 -7.33
CA ALA A 166 -21.39 13.66 -8.40
C ALA A 166 -20.01 14.30 -8.17
N ALA A 167 -19.73 14.77 -6.95
CA ALA A 167 -18.42 15.33 -6.61
C ALA A 167 -17.29 14.30 -6.76
N GLY A 168 -17.51 13.07 -6.28
CA GLY A 168 -16.54 11.99 -6.44
C GLY A 168 -16.25 11.64 -7.91
N VAL A 169 -17.30 11.56 -8.73
CA VAL A 169 -17.18 11.30 -10.18
C VAL A 169 -16.47 12.44 -10.89
N VAL A 170 -16.81 13.70 -10.60
CA VAL A 170 -16.16 14.88 -11.21
C VAL A 170 -14.66 14.87 -10.92
N VAL A 171 -14.26 14.56 -9.69
CA VAL A 171 -12.83 14.48 -9.34
C VAL A 171 -12.13 13.30 -10.03
N ALA A 172 -12.77 12.13 -10.10
CA ALA A 172 -12.20 10.99 -10.84
C ALA A 172 -12.03 11.30 -12.34
N VAL A 173 -13.00 11.98 -12.95
CA VAL A 173 -12.93 12.43 -14.35
C VAL A 173 -11.85 13.49 -14.53
N ALA A 174 -11.72 14.46 -13.62
CA ALA A 174 -10.65 15.46 -13.67
C ALA A 174 -9.27 14.80 -13.60
N ILE A 175 -9.08 13.81 -12.72
CA ILE A 175 -7.84 13.03 -12.64
C ILE A 175 -7.58 12.30 -13.96
N ARG A 176 -8.59 11.67 -14.55
CA ARG A 176 -8.46 11.00 -15.86
C ARG A 176 -8.06 11.98 -16.97
N ILE A 177 -8.58 13.20 -16.97
CA ILE A 177 -8.23 14.25 -17.95
C ILE A 177 -6.78 14.70 -17.76
N VAL A 178 -6.37 15.00 -16.52
CA VAL A 178 -4.98 15.37 -16.21
C VAL A 178 -4.02 14.27 -16.65
N TYR A 179 -4.35 13.01 -16.35
CA TYR A 179 -3.59 11.85 -16.80
C TYR A 179 -3.49 11.76 -18.33
N ALA A 180 -4.60 12.02 -19.04
CA ALA A 180 -4.62 12.06 -20.50
C ALA A 180 -3.73 13.16 -21.07
N ALA A 181 -3.67 14.31 -20.40
CA ALA A 181 -2.90 15.47 -20.84
C ALA A 181 -1.39 15.30 -20.60
N VAL A 182 -1.02 14.67 -19.48
CA VAL A 182 0.39 14.44 -19.13
C VAL A 182 1.01 13.36 -20.02
N ASN A 183 0.28 12.26 -20.29
CA ASN A 183 0.64 11.17 -21.20
C ASN A 183 2.14 10.84 -21.31
N ILE A 184 2.81 10.66 -20.17
CA ILE A 184 4.22 10.27 -20.14
C ILE A 184 4.28 8.74 -20.29
N PRO A 185 4.83 8.21 -21.38
CA PRO A 185 4.97 6.77 -21.56
C PRO A 185 5.90 6.20 -20.49
N GLY A 186 5.52 5.03 -19.97
CA GLY A 186 6.29 4.30 -18.96
C GLY A 186 7.50 3.59 -19.52
N ILE A 187 8.37 3.13 -18.62
CA ILE A 187 9.43 2.19 -18.97
C ILE A 187 8.86 0.78 -18.79
N GLY A 188 8.91 -0.02 -19.86
CA GLY A 188 8.53 -1.43 -19.84
C GLY A 188 9.21 -2.18 -18.70
N TRP A 189 8.45 -3.03 -18.02
CA TRP A 189 8.87 -3.78 -16.82
C TRP A 189 10.13 -4.63 -17.05
N ASP A 190 10.38 -5.03 -18.29
CA ASP A 190 11.53 -5.79 -18.77
C ASP A 190 12.87 -5.07 -18.62
N LYS A 191 12.87 -3.72 -18.57
CA LYS A 191 14.09 -2.91 -18.49
C LYS A 191 14.53 -2.59 -17.07
N TRP A 192 13.74 -3.01 -16.08
CA TRP A 192 13.99 -2.66 -14.69
C TRP A 192 15.04 -3.56 -14.07
N SER A 193 15.82 -3.05 -13.11
CA SER A 193 16.82 -3.87 -12.43
C SER A 193 16.16 -4.89 -11.52
N GLY A 194 16.76 -6.08 -11.41
CA GLY A 194 16.17 -7.20 -10.67
C GLY A 194 15.85 -6.87 -9.21
N LEU A 195 16.71 -6.10 -8.53
CA LEU A 195 16.49 -5.67 -7.15
C LEU A 195 15.28 -4.73 -7.01
N HIS A 196 15.14 -3.78 -7.93
CA HIS A 196 14.00 -2.86 -7.96
C HIS A 196 12.70 -3.59 -8.27
N LEU A 197 12.73 -4.53 -9.23
CA LEU A 197 11.58 -5.38 -9.55
C LEU A 197 11.17 -6.22 -8.35
N THR A 198 12.10 -6.91 -7.69
CA THR A 198 11.80 -7.73 -6.51
C THR A 198 11.15 -6.90 -5.41
N LEU A 199 11.70 -5.73 -5.11
CA LEU A 199 11.15 -4.86 -4.06
C LEU A 199 9.75 -4.38 -4.40
N MET A 200 9.54 -3.90 -5.61
CA MET A 200 8.25 -3.40 -6.06
C MET A 200 7.20 -4.51 -6.10
N VAL A 201 7.53 -5.65 -6.71
CA VAL A 201 6.62 -6.81 -6.78
C VAL A 201 6.25 -7.28 -5.38
N SER A 202 7.22 -7.39 -4.47
CA SER A 202 6.97 -7.80 -3.08
C SER A 202 6.08 -6.80 -2.34
N ALA A 203 6.38 -5.50 -2.46
CA ALA A 203 5.60 -4.44 -1.81
C ALA A 203 4.15 -4.41 -2.32
N LEU A 204 3.96 -4.44 -3.63
CA LEU A 204 2.62 -4.48 -4.24
C LEU A 204 1.86 -5.75 -3.85
N ALA A 205 2.51 -6.91 -3.90
CA ALA A 205 1.90 -8.16 -3.51
C ALA A 205 1.43 -8.12 -2.05
N ILE A 206 2.24 -7.59 -1.12
CA ILE A 206 1.84 -7.45 0.29
C ILE A 206 0.66 -6.48 0.45
N VAL A 207 0.74 -5.30 -0.18
CA VAL A 207 -0.32 -4.28 -0.09
C VAL A 207 -1.65 -4.80 -0.63
N LEU A 208 -1.64 -5.54 -1.73
CA LEU A 208 -2.83 -6.14 -2.33
C LEU A 208 -3.30 -7.38 -1.55
N ALA A 209 -2.37 -8.18 -1.03
CA ALA A 209 -2.68 -9.39 -0.28
C ALA A 209 -3.30 -9.09 1.09
N PHE A 210 -2.95 -7.96 1.71
CA PHE A 210 -3.45 -7.61 3.03
C PHE A 210 -4.98 -7.51 3.11
N PRO A 211 -5.67 -6.66 2.31
CA PRO A 211 -7.13 -6.59 2.34
C PRO A 211 -7.77 -7.90 1.94
N LEU A 212 -7.21 -8.62 0.95
CA LEU A 212 -7.74 -9.91 0.52
C LEU A 212 -7.63 -10.97 1.64
N GLY A 213 -6.48 -11.05 2.30
CA GLY A 213 -6.24 -11.95 3.43
C GLY A 213 -7.10 -11.62 4.64
N LEU A 214 -7.31 -10.34 4.92
CA LEU A 214 -8.23 -9.88 5.97
C LEU A 214 -9.68 -10.32 5.65
N LEU A 215 -10.15 -10.10 4.43
CA LEU A 215 -11.48 -10.53 4.00
C LEU A 215 -11.65 -12.05 4.11
N LEU A 216 -10.65 -12.82 3.68
CA LEU A 216 -10.65 -14.29 3.79
C LEU A 216 -10.67 -14.77 5.25
N ALA A 217 -9.92 -14.13 6.14
CA ALA A 217 -9.92 -14.44 7.56
C ALA A 217 -11.29 -14.20 8.22
N LEU A 218 -11.91 -13.06 7.90
CA LEU A 218 -13.26 -12.72 8.38
C LEU A 218 -14.32 -13.65 7.79
N ALA A 219 -14.25 -13.94 6.48
CA ALA A 219 -15.16 -14.85 5.80
C ALA A 219 -15.09 -16.28 6.36
N ARG A 220 -13.90 -16.76 6.76
CA ARG A 220 -13.73 -18.04 7.46
C ARG A 220 -14.42 -18.09 8.83
N ARG A 221 -14.64 -16.94 9.48
CA ARG A 221 -15.38 -16.83 10.75
C ARG A 221 -16.88 -16.58 10.56
N SER A 222 -17.34 -16.37 9.33
CA SER A 222 -18.74 -16.09 9.02
C SER A 222 -19.66 -17.23 9.44
N THR A 223 -20.90 -16.90 9.83
CA THR A 223 -21.99 -17.86 10.09
C THR A 223 -22.51 -18.50 8.80
N LEU A 224 -22.32 -17.85 7.66
CA LEU A 224 -22.74 -18.37 6.35
C LEU A 224 -21.84 -19.55 5.93
N PRO A 225 -22.38 -20.78 5.81
CA PRO A 225 -21.57 -21.97 5.52
C PRO A 225 -20.80 -21.87 4.20
N ALA A 226 -21.42 -21.30 3.16
CA ALA A 226 -20.79 -21.13 1.85
C ALA A 226 -19.51 -20.29 1.92
N LEU A 227 -19.57 -19.11 2.55
CA LEU A 227 -18.39 -18.23 2.70
C LEU A 227 -17.29 -18.89 3.53
N ARG A 228 -17.68 -19.55 4.63
CA ARG A 228 -16.76 -20.27 5.50
C ARG A 228 -16.03 -21.38 4.76
N VAL A 229 -16.76 -22.23 4.04
CA VAL A 229 -16.20 -23.38 3.32
C VAL A 229 -15.32 -22.90 2.16
N MET A 230 -15.79 -21.95 1.34
CA MET A 230 -15.02 -21.42 0.22
C MET A 230 -13.70 -20.77 0.68
N SER A 231 -13.75 -19.95 1.75
CA SER A 231 -12.55 -19.30 2.28
C SER A 231 -11.60 -20.31 2.91
N THR A 232 -12.13 -21.29 3.63
CA THR A 232 -11.31 -22.38 4.21
C THR A 232 -10.62 -23.17 3.11
N ALA A 233 -11.38 -23.63 2.10
CA ALA A 233 -10.85 -24.39 0.99
C ALA A 233 -9.75 -23.62 0.23
N TYR A 234 -9.98 -22.33 -0.06
CA TYR A 234 -8.97 -21.47 -0.67
C TYR A 234 -7.68 -21.41 0.16
N ILE A 235 -7.79 -21.10 1.47
CA ILE A 235 -6.63 -20.94 2.35
C ILE A 235 -5.83 -22.24 2.45
N GLU A 236 -6.50 -23.37 2.71
CA GLU A 236 -5.84 -24.66 2.87
C GLU A 236 -5.19 -25.13 1.56
N LEU A 237 -5.88 -24.96 0.42
CA LEU A 237 -5.35 -25.36 -0.89
C LEU A 237 -4.12 -24.53 -1.28
N ILE A 238 -4.20 -23.21 -1.18
CA ILE A 238 -3.10 -22.32 -1.59
C ILE A 238 -1.86 -22.53 -0.71
N ARG A 239 -2.05 -22.74 0.60
CA ARG A 239 -0.93 -23.02 1.52
C ARG A 239 -0.35 -24.42 1.36
N GLY A 240 -1.12 -25.36 0.80
CA GLY A 240 -0.67 -26.71 0.48
C GLY A 240 0.13 -26.81 -0.83
N VAL A 241 0.12 -25.76 -1.67
CA VAL A 241 0.80 -25.76 -2.98
C VAL A 241 2.09 -24.93 -2.92
N PRO A 242 3.22 -25.42 -3.48
CA PRO A 242 4.45 -24.62 -3.58
C PRO A 242 4.24 -23.34 -4.40
N LEU A 243 4.78 -22.21 -3.91
CA LEU A 243 4.68 -20.92 -4.61
C LEU A 243 5.22 -20.99 -6.04
N ILE A 244 6.34 -21.70 -6.26
CA ILE A 244 6.92 -21.87 -7.59
C ILE A 244 5.92 -22.50 -8.57
N SER A 245 5.15 -23.49 -8.12
CA SER A 245 4.12 -24.13 -8.94
C SER A 245 3.02 -23.15 -9.32
N LEU A 246 2.59 -22.27 -8.40
CA LEU A 246 1.59 -21.24 -8.68
C LEU A 246 2.11 -20.16 -9.63
N LEU A 247 3.39 -19.77 -9.51
CA LEU A 247 4.02 -18.82 -10.43
C LEU A 247 4.08 -19.39 -11.85
N PHE A 248 4.54 -20.63 -12.00
CA PHE A 248 4.58 -21.31 -13.30
C PHE A 248 3.18 -21.55 -13.85
N MET A 249 2.26 -22.06 -13.04
CA MET A 249 0.90 -22.32 -13.45
C MET A 249 0.16 -21.04 -13.82
N GLY A 250 0.36 -19.95 -13.07
CA GLY A 250 -0.16 -18.63 -13.41
C GLY A 250 0.37 -18.13 -14.75
N GLN A 251 1.64 -18.38 -15.07
CA GLN A 251 2.23 -18.00 -16.35
C GLN A 251 1.57 -18.71 -17.54
N PHE A 252 1.19 -19.99 -17.40
CA PHE A 252 0.55 -20.75 -18.46
C PHE A 252 -0.98 -20.61 -18.49
N ILE A 253 -1.65 -20.78 -17.35
CA ILE A 253 -3.12 -20.77 -17.25
C ILE A 253 -3.70 -19.39 -17.54
N LEU A 254 -3.13 -18.30 -16.99
CA LEU A 254 -3.66 -16.97 -17.26
C LEU A 254 -3.55 -16.61 -18.74
N GLY A 255 -2.48 -17.03 -19.41
CA GLY A 255 -2.32 -16.85 -20.85
C GLY A 255 -3.38 -17.58 -21.69
N LEU A 256 -3.90 -18.70 -21.20
CA LEU A 256 -4.93 -19.51 -21.87
C LEU A 256 -6.37 -19.07 -21.56
N MET A 257 -6.59 -18.50 -20.37
CA MET A 257 -7.91 -18.02 -19.92
C MET A 257 -8.28 -16.65 -20.52
N LEU A 258 -7.28 -15.92 -20.98
CA LEU A 258 -7.41 -14.58 -21.53
C LEU A 258 -7.67 -14.65 -23.05
N PRO A 259 -8.55 -13.81 -23.61
CA PRO A 259 -8.82 -13.77 -25.05
C PRO A 259 -7.53 -13.64 -25.87
N ALA A 260 -7.46 -14.35 -27.01
CA ALA A 260 -6.33 -14.25 -27.92
C ALA A 260 -6.05 -12.77 -28.27
N GLY A 261 -4.84 -12.30 -27.97
CA GLY A 261 -4.42 -10.90 -28.12
C GLY A 261 -4.35 -10.09 -26.82
N THR A 262 -4.84 -10.60 -25.69
CA THR A 262 -4.67 -9.96 -24.37
C THR A 262 -3.40 -10.45 -23.68
N ALA A 263 -2.28 -9.80 -23.99
CA ALA A 263 -0.99 -10.10 -23.38
C ALA A 263 -0.85 -9.38 -22.03
N LEU A 264 -1.13 -10.07 -20.92
CA LEU A 264 -0.63 -9.62 -19.60
C LEU A 264 0.88 -9.80 -19.54
N SER A 265 1.59 -8.78 -19.03
CA SER A 265 3.03 -8.87 -18.79
C SER A 265 3.37 -9.92 -17.73
N ASP A 266 4.52 -10.57 -17.86
CA ASP A 266 5.01 -11.60 -16.93
C ASP A 266 5.03 -11.11 -15.47
N ILE A 267 5.40 -9.84 -15.28
CA ILE A 267 5.45 -9.20 -13.96
C ILE A 267 4.05 -8.99 -13.39
N THR A 268 3.05 -8.68 -14.21
CA THR A 268 1.65 -8.58 -13.74
C THR A 268 1.14 -9.93 -13.26
N ARG A 269 1.45 -11.01 -13.99
CA ARG A 269 1.10 -12.38 -13.61
C ARG A 269 1.79 -12.79 -12.32
N ALA A 270 3.07 -12.45 -12.17
CA ALA A 270 3.83 -12.68 -10.94
C ALA A 270 3.23 -11.93 -9.75
N ILE A 271 2.88 -10.65 -9.89
CA ILE A 271 2.22 -9.86 -8.83
C ILE A 271 0.88 -10.51 -8.45
N ALA A 272 0.06 -10.92 -9.42
CA ALA A 272 -1.23 -11.56 -9.14
C ALA A 272 -1.06 -12.89 -8.38
N ALA A 273 -0.17 -13.76 -8.86
CA ALA A 273 0.13 -15.04 -8.21
C ALA A 273 0.70 -14.86 -6.80
N MET A 274 1.65 -13.94 -6.61
CA MET A 274 2.18 -13.61 -5.30
C MET A 274 1.11 -13.03 -4.37
N THR A 275 0.25 -12.14 -4.87
CA THR A 275 -0.85 -11.55 -4.10
C THR A 275 -1.79 -12.62 -3.56
N LEU A 276 -2.23 -13.53 -4.43
CA LEU A 276 -3.13 -14.63 -4.04
C LEU A 276 -2.45 -15.57 -3.03
N PHE A 277 -1.19 -15.94 -3.29
CA PHE A 277 -0.44 -16.80 -2.37
C PHE A 277 -0.27 -16.14 -1.00
N THR A 278 0.24 -14.91 -0.96
CA THR A 278 0.47 -14.16 0.27
C THR A 278 -0.83 -13.89 1.02
N ALA A 279 -1.96 -13.68 0.34
CA ALA A 279 -3.25 -13.44 0.98
C ALA A 279 -3.69 -14.63 1.86
N ALA A 280 -3.44 -15.87 1.44
CA ALA A 280 -3.74 -17.05 2.24
C ALA A 280 -2.91 -17.12 3.55
N TYR A 281 -1.63 -16.73 3.49
CA TYR A 281 -0.78 -16.64 4.68
C TYR A 281 -1.17 -15.48 5.59
N VAL A 282 -1.51 -14.32 5.01
CA VAL A 282 -2.03 -13.18 5.78
C VAL A 282 -3.31 -13.57 6.50
N ALA A 283 -4.23 -14.28 5.83
CA ALA A 283 -5.47 -14.73 6.46
C ALA A 283 -5.21 -15.58 7.70
N GLU A 284 -4.19 -16.44 7.65
CA GLU A 284 -3.79 -17.27 8.78
C GLU A 284 -3.12 -16.47 9.91
N ILE A 285 -2.28 -15.49 9.56
CA ILE A 285 -1.67 -14.59 10.55
C ILE A 285 -2.77 -13.80 11.28
N VAL A 286 -3.73 -13.24 10.55
CA VAL A 286 -4.88 -12.53 11.14
C VAL A 286 -5.70 -13.47 12.02
N ARG A 287 -5.97 -14.70 11.58
CA ARG A 287 -6.68 -15.71 12.38
C ARG A 287 -5.92 -16.02 13.68
N GLY A 288 -4.61 -16.22 13.60
CA GLY A 288 -3.75 -16.43 14.77
C GLY A 288 -3.74 -15.24 15.73
N GLY A 289 -3.72 -14.02 15.20
CA GLY A 289 -3.83 -12.79 15.98
C GLY A 289 -5.19 -12.60 16.66
N LEU A 290 -6.29 -13.01 16.01
CA LEU A 290 -7.62 -12.98 16.63
C LEU A 290 -7.76 -14.05 17.72
N GLN A 291 -7.08 -15.19 17.57
CA GLN A 291 -7.11 -16.28 18.56
C GLN A 291 -6.19 -16.06 19.75
N SER A 292 -5.21 -15.16 19.65
CA SER A 292 -4.34 -14.83 20.78
C SER A 292 -5.01 -13.95 21.83
N LEU A 293 -6.20 -13.41 21.54
CA LEU A 293 -6.99 -12.63 22.49
C LEU A 293 -7.57 -13.54 23.60
N PRO A 294 -7.43 -13.16 24.89
CA PRO A 294 -8.02 -13.92 25.99
C PRO A 294 -9.55 -14.01 25.85
N ILE A 295 -10.10 -15.21 26.06
CA ILE A 295 -11.54 -15.45 25.92
C ILE A 295 -12.40 -14.57 26.83
N GLY A 296 -11.86 -14.16 27.99
CA GLY A 296 -12.52 -13.25 28.93
C GLY A 296 -12.89 -11.89 28.31
N GLN A 297 -12.21 -11.44 27.25
CA GLN A 297 -12.62 -10.22 26.52
C GLN A 297 -13.95 -10.43 25.76
N THR A 298 -14.14 -11.63 25.19
CA THR A 298 -15.40 -11.99 24.54
C THR A 298 -16.52 -12.18 25.57
N GLU A 299 -16.23 -12.86 26.68
CA GLU A 299 -17.19 -13.07 27.78
C GLU A 299 -17.63 -11.76 28.43
N ALA A 300 -16.70 -10.82 28.65
CA ALA A 300 -17.01 -9.49 29.19
C ALA A 300 -17.93 -8.70 28.25
N GLY A 301 -17.68 -8.74 26.93
CA GLY A 301 -18.56 -8.11 25.94
C GLY A 301 -19.98 -8.71 25.95
N GLN A 302 -20.08 -10.04 26.05
CA GLN A 302 -21.37 -10.73 26.15
C GLN A 302 -22.11 -10.39 27.45
N ALA A 303 -21.40 -10.30 28.58
CA ALA A 303 -21.97 -9.90 29.88
C ALA A 303 -22.50 -8.46 29.87
N LEU A 304 -21.92 -7.58 29.04
CA LEU A 304 -22.41 -6.22 28.80
C LEU A 304 -23.55 -6.15 27.77
N GLY A 305 -24.04 -7.29 27.27
CA GLY A 305 -25.12 -7.35 26.29
C GLY A 305 -24.72 -6.96 24.87
N MET A 306 -23.41 -6.93 24.56
CA MET A 306 -22.94 -6.61 23.21
C MET A 306 -23.22 -7.76 22.24
N GLY A 307 -23.66 -7.42 21.02
CA GLY A 307 -23.81 -8.39 19.95
C GLY A 307 -22.45 -8.90 19.45
N GLN A 308 -22.42 -10.11 18.89
CA GLN A 308 -21.18 -10.75 18.43
C GLN A 308 -20.38 -9.90 17.41
N ALA A 309 -21.07 -9.10 16.60
CA ALA A 309 -20.45 -8.19 15.63
C ALA A 309 -19.81 -6.94 16.28
N THR A 310 -20.24 -6.56 17.49
CA THR A 310 -19.64 -5.48 18.27
C THR A 310 -18.44 -5.95 19.08
N ILE A 311 -18.44 -7.23 19.45
CA ILE A 311 -17.35 -7.87 20.21
C ILE A 311 -16.15 -8.21 19.31
N MET A 312 -16.40 -8.55 18.03
CA MET A 312 -15.36 -8.77 17.02
C MET A 312 -14.86 -7.47 16.41
#